data_AF-A0A2T9YKW4-F1
#
_entry.id   AF-A0A2T9YKW4-F1
#
_cell.length_a   1.000
_cell.length_b   1.000
_cell.length_c   1.000
_cell.angle_alpha   90.00
_cell.angle_beta   90.00
_cell.angle_gamma   90.00
#
_symmetry.space_group_name_H-M   'P 1'
#
loop_
_entity.id
_entity.type
_entity.pdbx_description
1 polymer ?
#
loop_
_entity_poly.entity_id
_entity_poly.type
_entity_poly.pdbx_seq_one_letter_code
_entity_poly.pdbx_strand_id
1 'polypeptide(L)'
;MYKESELIKKSEESKEKKPSQEDFHHGTDLNISITCENIKNISQDIRNKERKSVFESEFSSIVIIGIEGINLNYEIVSKAFCNGGSNIMMYFASDTEGSRIDDILQEIDFKSTLFIISCKTFIDTDTKLSVEAVKKFILKKIDEYNNDSDSDEFISFDFYAETHFLAVSNNRKLLKDLCISKHNTIYYQNYFDDSRFSLWSEMALPMSIYMGFENYYLFLEGCHIMDMHFRYNPIDNNMPVIMALLDFWYENFCGAKTFPILPYDHRLSTFATNFQRIDTEPEKKESICANLNLEHEIWPSIWSEDKGNIHSLLNQLIHQEKKVIPCDLIAAVKCPKSASDILSDKLILSNFFALSEALMKGSGHCKTLTSATLDDSSNVDDQVDNVHVNKAYAGNKPSNSIMITSDINPFTLGLLVSLYEHRKNIRDILNNDKIIHCKDIKLVNYFAKKILTELNDNMKVDSHDNSTNELINFYKNNS
;
A
#
# COMPACT_ATOMS: atom_id res chain seq x y z
N MET A 1 -1.96 23.62 -0.25
CA MET A 1 -1.06 23.12 0.82
C MET A 1 -0.68 21.65 0.56
N TYR A 2 0.11 21.40 -0.48
CA TYR A 2 0.77 20.12 -0.76
C TYR A 2 2.12 20.35 -1.45
N LYS A 3 3.05 19.43 -1.18
CA LYS A 3 4.47 19.37 -1.56
C LYS A 3 4.83 20.19 -2.81
N GLU A 4 5.70 21.19 -2.62
CA GLU A 4 6.49 21.77 -3.70
C GLU A 4 7.43 20.67 -4.23
N SER A 5 7.03 20.02 -5.33
CA SER A 5 7.98 19.28 -6.15
C SER A 5 8.53 20.23 -7.21
N GLU A 6 9.74 20.73 -6.99
CA GLU A 6 10.55 21.23 -8.10
C GLU A 6 10.96 20.03 -8.96
N LEU A 7 10.10 19.64 -9.90
CA LEU A 7 10.48 18.77 -10.99
C LEU A 7 11.53 19.50 -11.82
N ILE A 8 12.80 19.10 -11.66
CA ILE A 8 13.91 19.47 -12.55
C ILE A 8 13.62 18.85 -13.93
N LYS A 9 12.78 19.50 -14.74
CA LYS A 9 12.62 19.19 -16.16
C LYS A 9 13.85 19.71 -16.91
N LYS A 10 14.80 18.83 -17.19
CA LYS A 10 15.78 19.07 -18.27
C LYS A 10 15.06 18.96 -19.61
N SER A 11 14.76 20.13 -20.18
CA SER A 11 14.75 20.50 -21.60
C SER A 11 14.11 19.54 -22.61
N GLU A 12 12.91 19.90 -23.08
CA GLU A 12 12.68 20.04 -24.53
C GLU A 12 11.95 21.38 -24.76
N GLU A 13 12.48 22.17 -25.68
CA GLU A 13 12.05 23.53 -25.98
C GLU A 13 10.64 23.54 -26.60
N SER A 14 9.69 24.19 -25.94
CA SER A 14 8.59 24.86 -26.65
C SER A 14 8.31 26.21 -25.99
N LYS A 15 8.52 27.27 -26.77
CA LYS A 15 8.29 28.67 -26.40
C LYS A 15 6.78 28.92 -26.28
N GLU A 16 6.24 28.81 -25.09
CA GLU A 16 5.00 29.52 -24.72
C GLU A 16 5.22 30.27 -23.40
N LYS A 17 4.69 31.49 -23.35
CA LYS A 17 4.87 32.47 -22.27
C LYS A 17 4.62 31.82 -20.90
N LYS A 18 5.66 31.74 -20.06
CA LYS A 18 5.53 31.30 -18.66
C LYS A 18 4.67 32.32 -17.89
N PRO A 19 3.57 31.89 -17.23
CA PRO A 19 2.90 32.73 -16.24
C PRO A 19 3.86 33.04 -15.10
N SER A 20 3.63 34.15 -14.37
CA SER A 20 4.42 34.47 -13.18
C SER A 20 4.26 33.38 -12.12
N GLN A 21 5.29 33.13 -11.30
CA GLN A 21 5.25 32.12 -10.23
C GLN A 21 4.08 32.38 -9.26
N GLU A 22 3.78 33.65 -8.96
CA GLU A 22 2.69 34.05 -8.08
C GLU A 22 1.30 33.71 -8.65
N ASP A 23 1.09 33.89 -9.96
CA ASP A 23 -0.17 33.49 -10.62
C ASP A 23 -0.35 31.96 -10.63
N PHE A 24 0.76 31.21 -10.72
CA PHE A 24 0.75 29.76 -10.65
C PHE A 24 0.40 29.26 -9.24
N HIS A 25 1.06 29.82 -8.22
CA HIS A 25 0.81 29.49 -6.81
C HIS A 25 -0.64 29.80 -6.40
N HIS A 26 -1.15 30.99 -6.76
CA HIS A 26 -2.50 31.39 -6.40
C HIS A 26 -3.60 30.56 -7.10
N GLY A 27 -3.36 30.14 -8.35
CA GLY A 27 -4.25 29.22 -9.08
C GLY A 27 -4.18 27.78 -8.55
N THR A 28 -3.00 27.32 -8.11
CA THR A 28 -2.82 25.99 -7.52
C THR A 28 -3.50 25.85 -6.16
N ASP A 29 -3.37 26.85 -5.28
CA ASP A 29 -3.96 26.80 -3.93
C ASP A 29 -5.49 26.87 -3.98
N LEU A 30 -6.05 27.68 -4.89
CA LEU A 30 -7.49 27.76 -5.10
C LEU A 30 -8.07 26.40 -5.54
N ASN A 31 -7.39 25.71 -6.46
CA ASN A 31 -7.84 24.40 -6.96
C ASN A 31 -7.74 23.29 -5.90
N ILE A 32 -6.69 23.29 -5.07
CA ILE A 32 -6.54 22.30 -3.98
C ILE A 32 -7.64 22.48 -2.94
N SER A 33 -7.91 23.71 -2.51
CA SER A 33 -8.96 23.98 -1.53
C SER A 33 -10.34 23.54 -2.03
N ILE A 34 -10.65 23.77 -3.31
CA ILE A 34 -11.92 23.34 -3.92
C ILE A 34 -12.02 21.82 -3.95
N THR A 35 -10.94 21.12 -4.36
CA THR A 35 -10.90 19.65 -4.34
C THR A 35 -11.14 19.10 -2.94
N CYS A 36 -10.45 19.64 -1.92
CA CYS A 36 -10.63 19.22 -0.54
C CYS A 36 -12.07 19.41 -0.05
N GLU A 37 -12.69 20.55 -0.37
CA GLU A 37 -14.09 20.81 0.01
C GLU A 37 -15.05 19.85 -0.69
N ASN A 38 -14.82 19.54 -1.97
CA ASN A 38 -15.62 18.55 -2.69
C ASN A 38 -15.49 17.14 -2.08
N ILE A 39 -14.26 16.73 -1.73
CA ILE A 39 -14.01 15.44 -1.05
C ILE A 39 -14.75 15.41 0.29
N LYS A 40 -14.65 16.49 1.07
CA LYS A 40 -15.34 16.63 2.35
C LYS A 40 -16.83 16.44 2.19
N ASN A 41 -17.47 17.25 1.33
CA ASN A 41 -18.92 17.23 1.14
C ASN A 41 -19.40 15.84 0.70
N ILE A 42 -18.81 15.27 -0.36
CA ILE A 42 -19.21 13.94 -0.86
C ILE A 42 -19.04 12.87 0.24
N SER A 43 -17.93 12.90 0.98
CA SER A 43 -17.69 11.92 2.03
C SER A 43 -18.62 12.07 3.22
N GLN A 44 -18.97 13.29 3.61
CA GLN A 44 -19.90 13.56 4.70
C GLN A 44 -21.33 13.20 4.29
N ASP A 45 -21.76 13.50 3.07
CA ASP A 45 -23.09 13.14 2.56
C ASP A 45 -23.32 11.62 2.63
N ILE A 46 -22.31 10.83 2.24
CA ILE A 46 -22.36 9.36 2.28
C ILE A 46 -22.37 8.86 3.73
N ARG A 47 -21.48 9.38 4.58
CA ARG A 47 -21.34 8.93 5.98
C ARG A 47 -22.55 9.32 6.84
N ASN A 48 -23.14 10.48 6.59
CA ASN A 48 -24.33 11.00 7.27
C ASN A 48 -25.63 10.39 6.73
N LYS A 49 -25.55 9.56 5.68
CA LYS A 49 -26.70 8.90 5.02
C LYS A 49 -27.65 9.89 4.34
N GLU A 50 -27.14 11.08 4.00
CA GLU A 50 -27.87 12.09 3.21
C GLU A 50 -27.91 11.67 1.74
N ARG A 51 -26.82 11.06 1.26
CA ARG A 51 -26.75 10.44 -0.05
C ARG A 51 -27.11 8.96 0.03
N LYS A 52 -28.18 8.58 -0.67
CA LYS A 52 -28.69 7.21 -0.73
C LYS A 52 -28.50 6.58 -2.10
N SER A 53 -28.67 5.26 -2.16
CA SER A 53 -28.77 4.49 -3.40
C SER A 53 -30.04 4.87 -4.18
N VAL A 54 -30.14 4.41 -5.43
CA VAL A 54 -31.41 4.45 -6.19
C VAL A 54 -32.56 3.77 -5.42
N PHE A 55 -32.24 2.81 -4.55
CA PHE A 55 -33.20 2.02 -3.79
C PHE A 55 -33.51 2.63 -2.41
N GLU A 56 -33.20 3.91 -2.21
CA GLU A 56 -33.40 4.63 -0.93
C GLU A 56 -32.68 3.98 0.27
N SER A 57 -31.70 3.12 0.00
CA SER A 57 -30.90 2.41 0.99
C SER A 57 -29.56 3.09 1.24
N GLU A 58 -29.00 2.85 2.42
CA GLU A 58 -27.66 3.27 2.77
C GLU A 58 -26.63 2.40 2.02
N PHE A 59 -25.47 2.99 1.71
CA PHE A 59 -24.37 2.21 1.16
C PHE A 59 -23.76 1.32 2.26
N SER A 60 -23.71 0.01 1.99
CA SER A 60 -23.08 -1.00 2.85
C SER A 60 -21.65 -1.31 2.41
N SER A 61 -21.35 -1.11 1.12
CA SER A 61 -20.11 -1.52 0.48
C SER A 61 -19.59 -0.46 -0.49
N ILE A 62 -18.27 -0.34 -0.58
CA ILE A 62 -17.56 0.47 -1.57
C ILE A 62 -16.60 -0.43 -2.35
N VAL A 63 -16.67 -0.39 -3.67
CA VAL A 63 -15.74 -1.09 -4.56
C VAL A 63 -14.85 -0.05 -5.24
N ILE A 64 -13.56 -0.09 -4.94
CA ILE A 64 -12.56 0.83 -5.51
C ILE A 64 -11.87 0.10 -6.67
N ILE A 65 -11.98 0.70 -7.85
CA ILE A 65 -11.42 0.17 -9.10
C ILE A 65 -10.26 1.08 -9.52
N GLY A 66 -9.05 0.55 -9.52
CA GLY A 66 -7.85 1.32 -9.81
C GLY A 66 -6.60 0.46 -9.89
N ILE A 67 -5.48 1.09 -10.28
CA ILE A 67 -4.19 0.41 -10.44
C ILE A 67 -3.68 -0.04 -9.06
N GLU A 68 -2.99 -1.19 -9.00
CA GLU A 68 -2.46 -1.81 -7.76
C GLU A 68 -1.78 -0.83 -6.79
N GLY A 69 -0.89 0.04 -7.27
CA GLY A 69 -0.22 1.03 -6.42
C GLY A 69 -1.15 2.01 -5.71
N ILE A 70 -2.32 2.30 -6.28
CA ILE A 70 -3.36 3.16 -5.70
C ILE A 70 -4.17 2.38 -4.66
N ASN A 71 -4.50 1.12 -4.95
CA ASN A 71 -5.26 0.27 -4.03
C ASN A 71 -4.47 -0.11 -2.78
N LEU A 72 -3.16 -0.35 -2.91
CA LEU A 72 -2.27 -0.61 -1.77
C LEU A 72 -2.25 0.55 -0.76
N ASN A 73 -2.28 1.78 -1.28
CA ASN A 73 -2.37 2.99 -0.47
C ASN A 73 -3.68 3.03 0.35
N TYR A 74 -4.80 2.64 -0.24
CA TYR A 74 -6.06 2.50 0.49
C TYR A 74 -6.07 1.37 1.52
N GLU A 75 -5.39 0.27 1.19
CA GLU A 75 -5.31 -0.90 2.06
C GLU A 75 -4.51 -0.61 3.35
N ILE A 76 -3.43 0.16 3.26
CA ILE A 76 -2.69 0.63 4.45
C ILE A 76 -3.64 1.32 5.42
N VAL A 77 -4.42 2.24 4.88
CA VAL A 77 -5.28 3.12 5.67
C VAL A 77 -6.49 2.37 6.22
N SER A 78 -7.11 1.51 5.41
CA SER A 78 -8.26 0.72 5.83
C SER A 78 -7.91 -0.22 6.99
N LYS A 79 -6.77 -0.91 6.88
CA LYS A 79 -6.29 -1.83 7.93
C LYS A 79 -5.77 -1.08 9.15
N ALA A 80 -5.17 0.09 8.98
CA ALA A 80 -4.71 0.90 10.12
C ALA A 80 -5.87 1.41 10.99
N PHE A 81 -7.06 1.63 10.41
CA PHE A 81 -8.23 2.22 11.08
C PHE A 81 -9.46 1.31 11.14
N CYS A 82 -9.29 0.00 11.03
CA CYS A 82 -10.39 -0.97 11.03
C CYS A 82 -11.34 -0.88 12.24
N ASN A 83 -10.85 -0.45 13.40
CA ASN A 83 -11.63 -0.36 14.65
C ASN A 83 -12.31 1.01 14.88
N GLY A 84 -12.14 1.99 13.97
CA GLY A 84 -12.72 3.33 14.09
C GLY A 84 -13.28 3.90 12.78
N GLY A 85 -13.27 3.10 11.71
CA GLY A 85 -13.82 3.46 10.40
C GLY A 85 -15.35 3.38 10.34
N SER A 86 -15.89 3.73 9.17
CA SER A 86 -17.30 3.50 8.83
C SER A 86 -17.65 2.01 8.86
N ASN A 87 -18.92 1.68 9.09
CA ASN A 87 -19.45 0.31 8.93
C ASN A 87 -19.49 -0.14 7.45
N ILE A 88 -19.05 0.71 6.53
CA ILE A 88 -19.00 0.42 5.09
C ILE A 88 -17.81 -0.48 4.81
N MET A 89 -18.08 -1.63 4.18
CA MET A 89 -17.05 -2.56 3.72
C MET A 89 -16.33 -2.00 2.49
N MET A 90 -15.00 -2.11 2.45
CA MET A 90 -14.22 -1.67 1.30
C MET A 90 -13.60 -2.85 0.55
N TYR A 91 -13.84 -2.88 -0.75
CA TYR A 91 -13.31 -3.85 -1.69
C TYR A 91 -12.33 -3.16 -2.64
N PHE A 92 -11.20 -3.80 -2.89
CA PHE A 92 -10.15 -3.30 -3.76
C PHE A 92 -10.02 -4.20 -4.99
N ALA A 93 -10.35 -3.65 -6.16
CA ALA A 93 -10.21 -4.31 -7.45
C ALA A 93 -8.99 -3.72 -8.18
N SER A 94 -7.85 -4.39 -8.04
CA SER A 94 -6.55 -3.98 -8.63
C SER A 94 -5.88 -5.06 -9.48
N ASP A 95 -6.48 -6.25 -9.58
CA ASP A 95 -5.74 -7.41 -10.05
C ASP A 95 -5.78 -7.59 -11.57
N THR A 96 -4.66 -8.09 -12.10
CA THR A 96 -4.44 -8.40 -13.53
C THR A 96 -5.19 -9.66 -13.96
N GLU A 97 -5.52 -10.54 -13.02
CA GLU A 97 -6.04 -11.89 -13.32
C GLU A 97 -7.57 -11.96 -13.56
N GLY A 98 -8.31 -10.84 -13.48
CA GLY A 98 -9.76 -10.78 -13.72
C GLY A 98 -10.64 -11.49 -12.68
N SER A 99 -10.12 -12.51 -12.00
CA SER A 99 -10.77 -13.28 -10.93
C SER A 99 -11.20 -12.40 -9.76
N ARG A 100 -10.36 -11.44 -9.35
CA ARG A 100 -10.62 -10.65 -8.14
C ARG A 100 -11.88 -9.80 -8.23
N ILE A 101 -12.13 -9.15 -9.38
CA ILE A 101 -13.36 -8.37 -9.54
C ILE A 101 -14.59 -9.28 -9.57
N ASP A 102 -14.49 -10.44 -10.21
CA ASP A 102 -15.59 -11.41 -10.26
C ASP A 102 -15.92 -11.97 -8.87
N ASP A 103 -14.91 -12.21 -8.02
CA ASP A 103 -15.11 -12.62 -6.63
C ASP A 103 -15.81 -11.51 -5.82
N ILE A 104 -15.35 -10.26 -5.96
CA ILE A 104 -15.98 -9.11 -5.29
C ILE A 104 -17.45 -8.99 -5.72
N LEU A 105 -17.73 -9.11 -7.02
CA LEU A 105 -19.08 -8.99 -7.57
C LEU A 105 -20.05 -10.08 -7.06
N GLN A 106 -19.55 -11.20 -6.56
CA GLN A 106 -20.36 -12.26 -5.94
C GLN A 106 -20.72 -11.97 -4.48
N GLU A 107 -19.90 -11.18 -3.77
CA GLU A 107 -20.11 -10.87 -2.36
C GLU A 107 -20.96 -9.62 -2.12
N ILE A 108 -20.92 -8.66 -3.05
CA ILE A 108 -21.58 -7.36 -2.89
C ILE A 108 -23.09 -7.41 -3.15
N ASP A 109 -23.82 -6.51 -2.49
CA ASP A 109 -25.21 -6.20 -2.85
C ASP A 109 -25.25 -4.99 -3.78
N PHE A 110 -25.66 -5.21 -5.04
CA PHE A 110 -25.75 -4.14 -6.05
C PHE A 110 -26.70 -2.99 -5.64
N LYS A 111 -27.67 -3.23 -4.74
CA LYS A 111 -28.58 -2.18 -4.26
C LYS A 111 -27.94 -1.23 -3.26
N SER A 112 -26.88 -1.66 -2.58
CA SER A 112 -26.21 -0.91 -1.51
C SER A 112 -24.70 -0.74 -1.71
N THR A 113 -24.23 -0.89 -2.96
CA THR A 113 -22.79 -0.77 -3.30
C THR A 113 -22.49 0.53 -4.05
N LEU A 114 -21.45 1.23 -3.63
CA LEU A 114 -20.88 2.40 -4.31
C LEU A 114 -19.59 2.02 -5.04
N PHE A 115 -19.49 2.33 -6.34
CA PHE A 115 -18.30 2.10 -7.14
C PHE A 115 -17.49 3.39 -7.27
N ILE A 116 -16.20 3.34 -6.93
CA ILE A 116 -15.28 4.46 -7.09
C ILE A 116 -14.19 4.08 -8.08
N ILE A 117 -14.15 4.80 -9.21
CA ILE A 117 -13.15 4.57 -10.25
C ILE A 117 -12.00 5.56 -10.06
N SER A 118 -10.85 5.04 -9.62
CA SER A 118 -9.64 5.82 -9.34
C SER A 118 -8.59 5.59 -10.42
N CYS A 119 -8.60 6.42 -11.47
CA CYS A 119 -7.64 6.28 -12.57
C CYS A 119 -7.28 7.61 -13.26
N LYS A 120 -5.99 7.93 -13.37
CA LYS A 120 -5.53 9.20 -13.98
C LYS A 120 -5.75 9.25 -15.49
N THR A 121 -5.21 8.27 -16.21
CA THR A 121 -5.21 8.25 -17.69
C THR A 121 -6.22 7.28 -18.29
N PHE A 122 -6.68 6.29 -17.51
CA PHE A 122 -7.52 5.18 -17.97
C PHE A 122 -6.99 4.52 -19.26
N ILE A 123 -5.67 4.35 -19.33
CA ILE A 123 -5.01 3.61 -20.42
C ILE A 123 -4.83 2.15 -20.04
N ASP A 124 -4.66 1.91 -18.73
CA ASP A 124 -4.44 0.63 -18.10
C ASP A 124 -5.50 -0.41 -18.50
N THR A 125 -5.04 -1.56 -18.95
CA THR A 125 -5.89 -2.64 -19.47
C THR A 125 -6.71 -3.27 -18.36
N ASP A 126 -6.14 -3.43 -17.17
CA ASP A 126 -6.77 -4.16 -16.06
C ASP A 126 -7.91 -3.34 -15.46
N THR A 127 -7.67 -2.03 -15.30
CA THR A 127 -8.71 -1.08 -14.89
C THR A 127 -9.88 -1.07 -15.90
N LYS A 128 -9.60 -1.14 -17.22
CA LYS A 128 -10.66 -1.19 -18.24
C LYS A 128 -11.48 -2.47 -18.16
N LEU A 129 -10.81 -3.62 -18.07
CA LEU A 129 -11.46 -4.92 -17.96
C LEU A 129 -12.35 -4.98 -16.71
N SER A 130 -11.85 -4.46 -15.58
CA SER A 130 -12.61 -4.39 -14.32
C SER A 130 -13.85 -3.50 -14.46
N VAL A 131 -13.72 -2.32 -15.08
CA VAL A 131 -14.86 -1.43 -15.34
C VAL A 131 -15.88 -2.07 -16.28
N GLU A 132 -15.42 -2.77 -17.33
CA GLU A 132 -16.31 -3.49 -18.25
C GLU A 132 -17.05 -4.65 -17.56
N ALA A 133 -16.38 -5.41 -16.70
CA ALA A 133 -16.98 -6.47 -15.90
C ALA A 133 -18.08 -5.93 -14.99
N VAL A 134 -17.78 -4.85 -14.25
CA VAL A 134 -18.74 -4.15 -13.38
C VAL A 134 -19.93 -3.63 -14.18
N LYS A 135 -19.70 -3.01 -15.34
CA LYS A 135 -20.79 -2.51 -16.20
C LYS A 135 -21.70 -3.65 -16.67
N LYS A 136 -21.13 -4.76 -17.13
CA LYS A 136 -21.90 -5.95 -17.56
C LYS A 136 -22.71 -6.53 -16.40
N PHE A 137 -22.12 -6.64 -15.21
CA PHE A 137 -22.79 -7.12 -14.01
C PHE A 137 -23.99 -6.24 -13.63
N ILE A 138 -23.81 -4.92 -13.62
CA ILE A 138 -24.87 -3.98 -13.24
C ILE A 138 -26.01 -4.00 -14.26
N LEU A 139 -25.71 -4.00 -15.56
CA LEU A 139 -26.74 -4.11 -16.60
C LEU A 139 -27.58 -5.38 -16.43
N LYS A 140 -26.91 -6.52 -16.20
CA LYS A 140 -27.59 -7.79 -15.93
C LYS A 140 -28.47 -7.70 -14.68
N LYS A 141 -27.99 -7.08 -13.59
CA LYS A 141 -28.76 -6.92 -12.34
C LYS A 141 -29.96 -5.98 -12.48
N ILE A 142 -29.80 -4.91 -13.25
CA ILE A 142 -30.90 -3.99 -13.59
C ILE A 142 -31.95 -4.72 -14.43
N ASP A 143 -31.55 -5.49 -15.43
CA ASP A 143 -32.47 -6.29 -16.25
C ASP A 143 -33.20 -7.34 -15.40
N GLU A 144 -32.49 -8.05 -14.51
CA GLU A 144 -33.10 -8.98 -13.55
C GLU A 144 -34.13 -8.28 -12.65
N TYR A 145 -33.80 -7.09 -12.13
CA TYR A 145 -34.69 -6.32 -11.27
C TYR A 145 -35.93 -5.79 -12.01
N ASN A 146 -35.76 -5.22 -13.20
CA ASN A 146 -36.86 -4.65 -14.00
C ASN A 146 -37.83 -5.71 -14.53
N ASN A 147 -37.39 -6.96 -14.66
CA ASN A 147 -38.24 -8.08 -15.08
C ASN A 147 -38.90 -8.81 -13.91
N ASP A 148 -38.56 -8.44 -12.67
CA ASP A 148 -39.18 -9.01 -11.47
C ASP A 148 -40.59 -8.44 -11.28
N SER A 149 -41.57 -9.31 -11.06
CA SER A 149 -42.98 -8.92 -10.94
C SER A 149 -43.28 -8.09 -9.69
N ASP A 150 -42.40 -8.15 -8.70
CA ASP A 150 -42.50 -7.41 -7.44
C ASP A 150 -41.72 -6.08 -7.48
N SER A 151 -41.18 -5.68 -8.64
CA SER A 151 -40.49 -4.39 -8.79
C SER A 151 -41.49 -3.24 -8.99
N ASP A 152 -41.46 -2.27 -8.08
CA ASP A 152 -42.37 -1.11 -8.12
C ASP A 152 -41.92 -0.02 -9.11
N GLU A 153 -40.65 -0.02 -9.53
CA GLU A 153 -40.05 1.08 -10.29
C GLU A 153 -39.01 0.61 -11.31
N PHE A 154 -39.08 1.14 -12.54
CA PHE A 154 -38.12 0.84 -13.60
C PHE A 154 -36.85 1.66 -13.43
N ILE A 155 -35.69 1.00 -13.41
CA ILE A 155 -34.39 1.65 -13.25
C ILE A 155 -33.61 1.58 -14.56
N SER A 156 -33.10 2.73 -15.02
CA SER A 156 -32.15 2.80 -16.13
C SER A 156 -30.71 2.75 -15.62
N PHE A 157 -29.77 2.29 -16.46
CA PHE A 157 -28.35 2.33 -16.14
C PHE A 157 -27.85 3.74 -15.82
N ASP A 158 -28.33 4.74 -16.57
CA ASP A 158 -27.92 6.14 -16.38
C ASP A 158 -28.32 6.65 -14.98
N PHE A 159 -29.54 6.34 -14.55
CA PHE A 159 -30.03 6.72 -13.22
C PHE A 159 -29.29 5.99 -12.09
N TYR A 160 -28.99 4.70 -12.29
CA TYR A 160 -28.14 3.94 -11.37
C TYR A 160 -26.73 4.55 -11.29
N ALA A 161 -26.14 4.91 -12.43
CA ALA A 161 -24.80 5.46 -12.50
C ALA A 161 -24.68 6.82 -11.77
N GLU A 162 -25.71 7.65 -11.84
CA GLU A 162 -25.73 8.96 -11.18
C GLU A 162 -25.66 8.88 -9.65
N THR A 163 -26.03 7.77 -9.04
CA THR A 163 -26.01 7.61 -7.58
C THR A 163 -24.90 6.67 -7.11
N HIS A 164 -24.69 5.55 -7.83
CA HIS A 164 -23.78 4.47 -7.45
C HIS A 164 -22.35 4.59 -8.00
N PHE A 165 -22.04 5.56 -8.87
CA PHE A 165 -20.68 5.76 -9.38
C PHE A 165 -20.10 7.11 -9.00
N LEU A 166 -18.86 7.06 -8.50
CA LEU A 166 -17.96 8.19 -8.36
C LEU A 166 -16.70 7.96 -9.20
N ALA A 167 -16.13 9.04 -9.72
CA ALA A 167 -14.89 8.97 -10.48
C ALA A 167 -13.87 9.95 -9.91
N VAL A 168 -12.66 9.45 -9.70
CA VAL A 168 -11.46 10.26 -9.56
C VAL A 168 -10.70 10.11 -10.88
N SER A 169 -10.95 11.00 -11.84
CA SER A 169 -10.39 10.91 -13.20
C SER A 169 -10.51 12.21 -14.02
N ASN A 170 -9.57 12.41 -14.95
CA ASN A 170 -9.66 13.44 -16.00
C ASN A 170 -10.20 12.90 -17.33
N ASN A 171 -10.49 11.60 -17.43
CA ASN A 171 -10.87 10.98 -18.68
C ASN A 171 -12.36 11.20 -19.00
N ARG A 172 -12.64 12.23 -19.83
CA ARG A 172 -14.01 12.57 -20.25
C ARG A 172 -14.72 11.48 -21.06
N LYS A 173 -14.00 10.56 -21.71
CA LYS A 173 -14.63 9.45 -22.46
C LYS A 173 -15.20 8.45 -21.47
N LEU A 174 -14.40 8.01 -20.50
CA LEU A 174 -14.85 7.15 -19.40
C LEU A 174 -16.09 7.70 -18.70
N LEU A 175 -16.05 8.99 -18.32
CA LEU A 175 -17.17 9.62 -17.61
C LEU A 175 -18.47 9.58 -18.43
N LYS A 176 -18.37 9.74 -19.76
CA LYS A 176 -19.53 9.63 -20.65
C LYS A 176 -19.98 8.19 -20.84
N ASP A 177 -19.04 7.27 -21.03
CA ASP A 177 -19.33 5.85 -21.29
C ASP A 177 -19.99 5.15 -20.09
N LEU A 178 -19.75 5.67 -18.88
CA LEU A 178 -20.35 5.22 -17.63
C LEU A 178 -21.46 6.15 -17.11
N CYS A 179 -21.83 7.20 -17.86
CA CYS A 179 -22.87 8.15 -17.47
C CYS A 179 -22.63 8.80 -16.08
N ILE A 180 -21.37 9.03 -15.73
CA ILE A 180 -20.99 9.65 -14.46
C ILE A 180 -21.12 11.18 -14.57
N SER A 181 -21.92 11.76 -13.68
CA SER A 181 -22.15 13.20 -13.65
C SER A 181 -20.89 13.97 -13.22
N LYS A 182 -20.80 15.24 -13.63
CA LYS A 182 -19.69 16.12 -13.20
C LYS A 182 -19.65 16.33 -11.68
N HIS A 183 -20.80 16.26 -11.01
CA HIS A 183 -20.90 16.39 -9.56
C HIS A 183 -20.31 15.18 -8.83
N ASN A 184 -20.30 14.01 -9.49
CA ASN A 184 -19.68 12.78 -9.01
C ASN A 184 -18.23 12.60 -9.47
N THR A 185 -17.63 13.64 -10.05
CA THR A 185 -16.28 13.57 -10.60
C THR A 185 -15.35 14.48 -9.83
N ILE A 186 -14.27 13.90 -9.32
CA ILE A 186 -13.10 14.62 -8.80
C ILE A 186 -12.01 14.55 -9.87
N TYR A 187 -11.59 15.73 -10.34
CA TYR A 187 -10.61 15.85 -11.42
C TYR A 187 -9.19 15.88 -10.85
N TYR A 188 -8.31 15.03 -11.39
CA TYR A 188 -6.88 15.07 -11.07
C TYR A 188 -6.28 16.43 -11.41
N GLN A 189 -5.51 16.96 -10.49
CA GLN A 189 -4.64 18.06 -10.80
C GLN A 189 -3.32 17.52 -11.41
N ASN A 190 -2.78 18.22 -12.41
CA ASN A 190 -1.63 17.75 -13.22
C ASN A 190 -0.27 17.82 -12.48
N TYR A 191 -0.25 17.89 -11.14
CA TYR A 191 0.98 18.12 -10.38
C TYR A 191 1.77 16.84 -10.08
N PHE A 192 1.11 15.68 -10.03
CA PHE A 192 1.73 14.41 -9.63
C PHE A 192 1.66 13.36 -10.74
N ASP A 193 2.80 12.94 -11.28
CA ASP A 193 2.88 11.84 -12.26
C ASP A 193 3.17 10.48 -11.63
N ASP A 194 3.55 10.44 -10.35
CA ASP A 194 3.81 9.22 -9.61
C ASP A 194 2.59 8.80 -8.78
N SER A 195 1.93 7.71 -9.19
CA SER A 195 0.76 7.16 -8.49
C SER A 195 1.09 6.52 -7.15
N ARG A 196 2.38 6.32 -6.81
CA ARG A 196 2.81 5.72 -5.54
C ARG A 196 2.65 6.66 -4.36
N PHE A 197 2.72 7.97 -4.60
CA PHE A 197 2.64 9.03 -3.58
C PHE A 197 1.34 9.84 -3.72
N SER A 198 0.22 9.15 -3.95
CA SER A 198 -1.08 9.76 -4.24
C SER A 198 -2.01 9.87 -3.03
N LEU A 199 -1.61 9.34 -1.87
CA LEU A 199 -2.38 9.34 -0.62
C LEU A 199 -2.89 10.72 -0.19
N TRP A 200 -2.17 11.75 -0.60
CA TRP A 200 -2.40 13.16 -0.27
C TRP A 200 -3.24 13.90 -1.32
N SER A 201 -3.63 13.23 -2.41
CA SER A 201 -4.21 13.87 -3.60
C SER A 201 -5.74 13.73 -3.67
N GLU A 202 -6.31 13.95 -4.85
CA GLU A 202 -7.72 13.66 -5.18
C GLU A 202 -8.12 12.21 -4.86
N MET A 203 -7.12 11.33 -4.83
CA MET A 203 -7.29 9.93 -4.44
C MET A 203 -7.73 9.78 -2.99
N ALA A 204 -7.79 10.82 -2.17
CA ALA A 204 -8.27 10.72 -0.79
C ALA A 204 -9.77 10.47 -0.61
N LEU A 205 -10.59 10.51 -1.67
CA LEU A 205 -12.04 10.34 -1.54
C LEU A 205 -12.45 9.03 -0.83
N PRO A 206 -11.98 7.83 -1.23
CA PRO A 206 -12.32 6.59 -0.52
C PRO A 206 -11.88 6.61 0.94
N MET A 207 -10.73 7.24 1.23
CA MET A 207 -10.21 7.39 2.59
C MET A 207 -11.12 8.25 3.44
N SER A 208 -11.52 9.41 2.91
CA SER A 208 -12.42 10.35 3.58
C SER A 208 -13.77 9.70 3.88
N ILE A 209 -14.30 8.88 2.97
CA ILE A 209 -15.54 8.13 3.20
C ILE A 209 -15.34 7.10 4.33
N TYR A 210 -14.20 6.39 4.34
CA TYR A 210 -13.95 5.36 5.33
C TYR A 210 -13.66 5.90 6.73
N MET A 211 -12.67 6.78 6.89
CA MET A 211 -12.25 7.28 8.20
C MET A 211 -12.96 8.56 8.65
N GLY A 212 -13.62 9.28 7.73
CA GLY A 212 -14.14 10.63 7.95
C GLY A 212 -13.14 11.71 7.54
N PHE A 213 -13.65 12.84 7.06
CA PHE A 213 -12.80 13.92 6.54
C PHE A 213 -11.89 14.53 7.61
N GLU A 214 -12.37 14.63 8.86
CA GLU A 214 -11.59 15.17 9.98
C GLU A 214 -10.36 14.30 10.28
N ASN A 215 -10.54 12.98 10.27
CA ASN A 215 -9.45 12.03 10.46
C ASN A 215 -8.49 12.06 9.25
N TYR A 216 -9.00 12.20 8.04
CA TYR A 216 -8.15 12.39 6.86
C TYR A 216 -7.33 13.69 6.99
N TYR A 217 -7.95 14.78 7.42
CA TYR A 217 -7.23 16.05 7.63
C TYR A 217 -6.14 15.93 8.70
N LEU A 218 -6.38 15.20 9.80
CA LEU A 218 -5.35 14.88 10.80
C LEU A 218 -4.18 14.09 10.21
N PHE A 219 -4.46 13.15 9.30
CA PHE A 219 -3.42 12.43 8.57
C PHE A 219 -2.56 13.39 7.74
N LEU A 220 -3.17 14.32 7.02
CA LEU A 220 -2.44 15.35 6.26
C LEU A 220 -1.60 16.26 7.14
N GLU A 221 -2.13 16.64 8.30
CA GLU A 221 -1.39 17.44 9.28
C GLU A 221 -0.13 16.70 9.74
N GLY A 222 -0.22 15.39 10.02
CA GLY A 222 0.95 14.57 10.33
C GLY A 222 1.99 14.57 9.22
N CYS A 223 1.56 14.46 7.96
CA CYS A 223 2.47 14.52 6.81
C CYS A 223 3.15 15.87 6.70
N HIS A 224 2.38 16.94 6.88
CA HIS A 224 2.88 18.30 6.84
C HIS A 224 3.94 18.54 7.92
N ILE A 225 3.72 18.05 9.14
CA ILE A 225 4.72 18.17 10.22
C ILE A 225 6.03 17.47 9.85
N MET A 226 5.98 16.28 9.25
CA MET A 226 7.20 15.60 8.77
C MET A 226 7.84 16.31 7.58
N ASP A 227 7.05 16.89 6.67
CA ASP A 227 7.54 17.71 5.56
C ASP A 227 8.29 18.95 6.06
N MET A 228 7.73 19.63 7.07
CA MET A 228 8.37 20.78 7.73
C MET A 228 9.64 20.35 8.46
N HIS A 229 9.61 19.19 9.13
CA HIS A 229 10.80 18.62 9.76
C HIS A 229 11.90 18.39 8.73
N PHE A 230 11.57 17.76 7.60
CA PHE A 230 12.50 17.49 6.50
C PHE A 230 13.05 18.77 5.87
N ARG A 231 12.21 19.80 5.67
CA ARG A 231 12.61 21.05 5.00
C ARG A 231 13.51 21.95 5.85
N TYR A 232 13.23 22.04 7.16
CA TYR A 232 13.83 23.08 8.01
C TYR A 232 14.87 22.58 9.01
N ASN A 233 14.94 21.28 9.32
CA ASN A 233 15.97 20.79 10.23
C ASN A 233 17.32 20.59 9.54
N PRO A 234 18.44 20.89 10.24
CA PRO A 234 19.76 20.64 9.71
C PRO A 234 19.99 19.14 9.50
N ILE A 235 20.83 18.78 8.53
CA ILE A 235 21.02 17.41 8.05
C ILE A 235 21.32 16.41 9.18
N ASP A 236 22.14 16.81 10.15
CA ASP A 236 22.54 16.02 11.32
C ASP A 236 21.42 15.79 12.35
N ASN A 237 20.32 16.53 12.26
CA ASN A 237 19.09 16.32 13.03
C ASN A 237 17.89 15.96 12.16
N ASN A 238 18.11 15.61 10.89
CA ASN A 238 17.06 15.34 9.92
C ASN A 238 16.84 13.83 9.78
N MET A 239 15.88 13.30 10.55
CA MET A 239 15.55 11.87 10.59
C MET A 239 15.44 11.19 9.20
N PRO A 240 14.64 11.68 8.21
CA PRO A 240 14.63 11.08 6.87
C PRO A 240 16.00 11.01 6.19
N VAL A 241 16.82 12.07 6.33
CA VAL A 241 18.17 12.12 5.74
C VAL A 241 19.11 11.13 6.41
N ILE A 242 19.10 11.07 7.75
CA ILE A 242 19.93 10.14 8.52
C ILE A 242 19.59 8.70 8.13
N MET A 243 18.30 8.36 8.06
CA MET A 243 17.86 7.02 7.66
C MET A 243 18.32 6.67 6.24
N ALA A 244 18.15 7.59 5.28
CA ALA A 244 18.58 7.37 3.90
C ALA A 244 20.11 7.22 3.76
N LEU A 245 20.89 7.97 4.55
CA LEU A 245 22.35 7.84 4.58
C LEU A 245 22.81 6.50 5.20
N LEU A 246 22.10 6.02 6.23
CA LEU A 246 22.34 4.68 6.78
C LEU A 246 22.03 3.60 5.74
N ASP A 247 20.94 3.73 5.00
CA ASP A 247 20.64 2.78 3.92
C ASP A 247 21.71 2.79 2.85
N PHE A 248 22.09 3.98 2.39
CA PHE A 248 23.17 4.13 1.41
C PHE A 248 24.47 3.50 1.90
N TRP A 249 24.80 3.67 3.18
CA TRP A 249 25.97 3.05 3.80
C TRP A 249 25.90 1.52 3.76
N TYR A 250 24.80 0.95 4.27
CA TYR A 250 24.68 -0.51 4.34
C TYR A 250 24.51 -1.15 2.97
N GLU A 251 23.83 -0.50 2.04
CA GLU A 251 23.65 -0.97 0.65
C GLU A 251 25.00 -1.00 -0.08
N ASN A 252 25.71 0.14 -0.12
CA ASN A 252 26.88 0.30 -0.98
C ASN A 252 28.19 -0.20 -0.36
N PHE A 253 28.32 -0.19 0.98
CA PHE A 253 29.56 -0.56 1.66
C PHE A 253 29.46 -1.88 2.41
N CYS A 254 28.28 -2.23 2.96
CA CYS A 254 28.08 -3.50 3.67
C CYS A 254 27.40 -4.58 2.82
N GLY A 255 27.00 -4.27 1.59
CA GLY A 255 26.37 -5.21 0.66
C GLY A 255 24.98 -5.67 1.10
N ALA A 256 24.29 -4.89 1.94
CA ALA A 256 22.90 -5.13 2.29
C ALA A 256 22.01 -5.00 1.05
N LYS A 257 21.06 -5.91 0.90
CA LYS A 257 20.11 -5.91 -0.24
C LYS A 257 18.67 -5.67 0.17
N THR A 258 18.38 -5.82 1.46
CA THR A 258 17.02 -5.81 1.99
C THR A 258 17.00 -4.98 3.26
N PHE A 259 15.94 -4.17 3.41
CA PHE A 259 15.72 -3.25 4.52
C PHE A 259 14.34 -3.53 5.14
N PRO A 260 14.16 -4.65 5.87
CA PRO A 260 12.88 -4.99 6.47
C PRO A 260 12.40 -3.94 7.48
N ILE A 261 11.09 -3.70 7.44
CA ILE A 261 10.33 -2.88 8.39
C ILE A 261 9.51 -3.83 9.27
N LEU A 262 9.72 -3.77 10.58
CA LEU A 262 9.15 -4.67 11.58
C LEU A 262 8.27 -3.88 12.57
N PRO A 263 6.98 -3.69 12.27
CA PRO A 263 6.06 -3.03 13.18
C PRO A 263 5.62 -3.95 14.32
N TYR A 264 5.74 -3.45 15.55
CA TYR A 264 5.19 -4.05 16.77
C TYR A 264 3.73 -3.60 17.00
N ASP A 265 3.01 -3.34 15.91
CA ASP A 265 1.57 -3.06 15.88
C ASP A 265 0.96 -3.62 14.60
N HIS A 266 -0.06 -4.48 14.75
CA HIS A 266 -0.71 -5.17 13.62
C HIS A 266 -1.33 -4.21 12.60
N ARG A 267 -1.77 -3.02 13.05
CA ARG A 267 -2.34 -1.96 12.18
C ARG A 267 -1.36 -1.48 11.13
N LEU A 268 -0.05 -1.59 11.40
CA LEU A 268 1.03 -1.18 10.50
C LEU A 268 1.57 -2.33 9.62
N SER A 269 0.96 -3.51 9.66
CA SER A 269 1.36 -4.67 8.84
C SER A 269 1.41 -4.33 7.35
N THR A 270 0.35 -3.71 6.83
CA THR A 270 0.22 -3.37 5.41
C THR A 270 1.08 -2.18 5.05
N PHE A 271 1.30 -1.25 5.98
CA PHE A 271 2.30 -0.19 5.85
C PHE A 271 3.69 -0.77 5.58
N ALA A 272 4.14 -1.72 6.40
CA ALA A 272 5.45 -2.35 6.25
C ALA A 272 5.59 -3.09 4.91
N THR A 273 4.59 -3.88 4.52
CA THR A 273 4.59 -4.61 3.24
C THR A 273 4.65 -3.65 2.06
N ASN A 274 3.87 -2.56 2.08
CA ASN A 274 3.82 -1.62 0.95
C ASN A 274 5.15 -0.88 0.76
N PHE A 275 5.73 -0.33 1.84
CA PHE A 275 7.01 0.38 1.73
C PHE A 275 8.16 -0.55 1.32
N GLN A 276 8.16 -1.80 1.76
CA GLN A 276 9.13 -2.80 1.30
C GLN A 276 9.01 -3.09 -0.20
N ARG A 277 7.78 -3.16 -0.74
CA ARG A 277 7.55 -3.29 -2.19
C ARG A 277 8.04 -2.05 -2.94
N ILE A 278 7.67 -0.86 -2.47
CA ILE A 278 8.07 0.42 -3.06
C ILE A 278 9.60 0.57 -3.12
N ASP A 279 10.32 0.05 -2.12
CA ASP A 279 11.80 0.07 -2.07
C ASP A 279 12.46 -1.01 -2.93
N THR A 280 11.78 -2.12 -3.23
CA THR A 280 12.34 -3.27 -3.98
C THR A 280 11.97 -3.28 -5.47
N GLU A 281 10.93 -2.55 -5.87
CA GLU A 281 10.48 -2.48 -7.27
C GLU A 281 11.50 -1.99 -8.32
N PRO A 282 12.56 -1.20 -8.03
CA PRO A 282 13.58 -0.91 -9.04
C PRO A 282 14.64 -2.03 -9.16
N GLU A 283 14.67 -3.04 -8.31
CA GLU A 283 15.55 -4.21 -8.46
C GLU A 283 14.72 -5.50 -8.50
N LYS A 284 14.16 -5.84 -9.67
CA LYS A 284 13.78 -7.24 -9.95
C LYS A 284 15.06 -8.10 -10.06
N LYS A 285 15.69 -8.37 -8.94
CA LYS A 285 16.63 -9.47 -8.73
C LYS A 285 16.20 -10.20 -7.48
N GLU A 286 15.42 -11.27 -7.69
CA GLU A 286 15.13 -12.36 -6.73
C GLU A 286 15.14 -11.90 -5.27
N SER A 287 14.25 -10.96 -4.92
CA SER A 287 13.99 -10.65 -3.53
C SER A 287 13.04 -11.70 -2.97
N ILE A 288 13.35 -12.19 -1.77
CA ILE A 288 12.46 -13.03 -0.98
C ILE A 288 11.26 -12.16 -0.58
N CYS A 289 10.26 -12.07 -1.44
CA CYS A 289 8.96 -11.48 -1.11
C CYS A 289 8.26 -12.44 -0.15
N ALA A 290 8.53 -12.28 1.15
CA ALA A 290 7.65 -12.83 2.15
C ALA A 290 6.35 -12.02 2.11
N ASN A 291 5.32 -12.55 1.43
CA ASN A 291 3.94 -12.12 1.68
C ASN A 291 3.66 -12.39 3.16
N LEU A 292 3.78 -11.34 3.98
CA LEU A 292 3.48 -11.35 5.40
C LEU A 292 1.95 -11.28 5.53
N ASN A 293 1.28 -12.44 5.42
CA ASN A 293 -0.11 -12.58 5.85
C ASN A 293 -0.14 -12.49 7.38
N LEU A 294 -0.21 -11.26 7.87
CA LEU A 294 -0.31 -10.88 9.28
C LEU A 294 -1.77 -10.87 9.76
N GLU A 295 -2.63 -11.71 9.20
CA GLU A 295 -4.08 -11.61 9.46
C GLU A 295 -4.48 -12.09 10.85
N HIS A 296 -3.77 -13.04 11.44
CA HIS A 296 -3.99 -13.42 12.84
C HIS A 296 -2.69 -13.93 13.47
N GLU A 297 -2.04 -13.06 14.25
CA GLU A 297 -1.39 -13.36 15.54
C GLU A 297 -0.34 -12.30 15.91
N ILE A 298 -0.51 -11.75 17.11
CA ILE A 298 0.42 -10.83 17.75
C ILE A 298 1.70 -11.62 18.13
N TRP A 299 2.80 -10.89 18.28
CA TRP A 299 4.16 -11.34 18.61
C TRP A 299 4.35 -12.42 19.71
N PRO A 300 3.44 -12.71 20.67
CA PRO A 300 3.56 -13.91 21.51
C PRO A 300 3.78 -15.22 20.73
N SER A 301 3.31 -15.29 19.47
CA SER A 301 3.39 -16.49 18.62
C SER A 301 4.72 -16.65 17.87
N ILE A 302 5.65 -15.68 17.89
CA ILE A 302 6.92 -15.78 17.13
C ILE A 302 7.88 -16.84 17.68
N TRP A 303 7.66 -17.24 18.92
CA TRP A 303 8.34 -18.37 19.55
C TRP A 303 7.48 -19.65 19.56
N SER A 304 6.26 -19.61 18.99
CA SER A 304 5.47 -20.81 18.73
C SER A 304 5.88 -21.39 17.37
N GLU A 305 6.03 -22.71 17.30
CA GLU A 305 6.68 -23.45 16.20
C GLU A 305 5.94 -23.39 14.85
N ASP A 306 4.78 -22.73 14.77
CA ASP A 306 3.94 -22.69 13.58
C ASP A 306 3.83 -21.26 13.01
N LYS A 307 4.66 -20.92 12.00
CA LYS A 307 4.33 -20.15 10.76
C LYS A 307 5.58 -19.55 10.07
N GLY A 308 5.73 -19.85 8.78
CA GLY A 308 7.03 -19.89 8.07
C GLY A 308 7.70 -18.58 7.62
N ASN A 309 7.04 -17.41 7.61
CA ASN A 309 7.60 -16.22 6.95
C ASN A 309 8.35 -15.26 7.91
N ILE A 310 7.74 -14.85 9.03
CA ILE A 310 8.41 -14.00 10.04
C ILE A 310 9.53 -14.78 10.73
N HIS A 311 9.31 -16.08 10.98
CA HIS A 311 10.33 -16.96 11.55
C HIS A 311 11.51 -17.15 10.59
N SER A 312 11.26 -17.27 9.28
CA SER A 312 12.34 -17.28 8.27
C SER A 312 13.10 -15.96 8.22
N LEU A 313 12.41 -14.82 8.24
CA LEU A 313 13.04 -13.50 8.27
C LEU A 313 13.84 -13.27 9.55
N LEU A 314 13.30 -13.64 10.72
CA LEU A 314 14.02 -13.59 11.99
C LEU A 314 15.20 -14.56 12.00
N ASN A 315 15.07 -15.74 11.39
CA ASN A 315 16.21 -16.64 11.24
C ASN A 315 17.28 -16.06 10.30
N GLN A 316 16.90 -15.36 9.25
CA GLN A 316 17.86 -14.63 8.42
C GLN A 316 18.52 -13.50 9.20
N LEU A 317 17.72 -12.68 9.87
CA LEU A 317 18.18 -11.57 10.69
C LEU A 317 19.09 -12.04 11.82
N ILE A 318 18.79 -13.14 12.50
CA ILE A 318 19.49 -13.53 13.73
C ILE A 318 20.55 -14.61 13.44
N HIS A 319 20.26 -15.63 12.63
CA HIS A 319 21.14 -16.79 12.41
C HIS A 319 22.10 -16.70 11.22
N GLN A 320 21.83 -15.93 10.17
CA GLN A 320 22.76 -15.86 9.04
C GLN A 320 23.96 -14.96 9.38
N GLU A 321 25.15 -15.55 9.51
CA GLU A 321 26.39 -14.85 9.89
C GLU A 321 26.97 -13.97 8.76
N LYS A 322 26.70 -14.30 7.49
CA LYS A 322 27.40 -13.70 6.33
C LYS A 322 26.67 -12.53 5.66
N LYS A 323 25.39 -12.30 5.97
CA LYS A 323 24.58 -11.25 5.33
C LYS A 323 24.19 -10.19 6.35
N VAL A 324 24.55 -8.94 6.08
CA VAL A 324 24.07 -7.79 6.85
C VAL A 324 22.69 -7.41 6.32
N ILE A 325 21.69 -7.43 7.21
CA ILE A 325 20.31 -7.06 6.90
C ILE A 325 19.90 -5.99 7.93
N PRO A 326 20.02 -4.70 7.60
CA PRO A 326 19.54 -3.62 8.45
C PRO A 326 18.02 -3.65 8.56
N CYS A 327 17.47 -3.46 9.74
CA CYS A 327 16.02 -3.47 9.95
C CYS A 327 15.53 -2.25 10.73
N ASP A 328 14.30 -1.82 10.44
CA ASP A 328 13.62 -0.79 11.21
C ASP A 328 12.56 -1.43 12.09
N LEU A 329 12.71 -1.28 13.40
CA LEU A 329 11.71 -1.69 14.39
C LEU A 329 10.82 -0.48 14.70
N ILE A 330 9.50 -0.64 14.62
CA ILE A 330 8.54 0.43 14.92
C ILE A 330 7.64 0.00 16.07
N ALA A 331 7.55 0.81 17.13
CA ALA A 331 6.63 0.58 18.24
C ALA A 331 5.92 1.88 18.66
N ALA A 332 4.72 1.74 19.21
CA ALA A 332 3.94 2.86 19.74
C ALA A 332 3.78 2.75 21.26
N VAL A 333 3.86 3.89 21.95
CA VAL A 333 3.49 4.00 23.36
C VAL A 333 1.97 4.10 23.43
N LYS A 334 1.32 2.97 23.73
CA LYS A 334 -0.13 2.92 23.89
C LYS A 334 -0.54 3.47 25.25
N CYS A 335 -1.66 4.19 25.27
CA CYS A 335 -2.37 4.45 26.53
C CYS A 335 -3.26 3.23 26.81
N PRO A 336 -2.94 2.40 27.81
CA PRO A 336 -3.69 1.17 28.05
C PRO A 336 -5.10 1.50 28.54
N LYS A 337 -6.11 0.82 27.99
CA LYS A 337 -7.53 1.02 28.34
C LYS A 337 -8.01 0.07 29.44
N SER A 338 -7.28 -1.02 29.68
CA SER A 338 -7.57 -2.03 30.70
C SER A 338 -6.29 -2.66 31.29
N ALA A 339 -6.41 -3.38 32.40
CA ALA A 339 -5.28 -4.05 33.03
C ALA A 339 -4.68 -5.19 32.17
N SER A 340 -5.50 -5.87 31.38
CA SER A 340 -5.04 -6.85 30.38
C SER A 340 -4.24 -6.20 29.26
N ASP A 341 -4.61 -4.98 28.83
CA ASP A 341 -3.87 -4.22 27.82
C ASP A 341 -2.47 -3.86 28.32
N ILE A 342 -2.33 -3.51 29.61
CA ILE A 342 -1.03 -3.19 30.21
C ILE A 342 -0.04 -4.36 30.09
N LEU A 343 -0.49 -5.59 30.36
CA LEU A 343 0.38 -6.77 30.28
C LEU A 343 0.75 -7.10 28.84
N SER A 344 -0.22 -7.03 27.92
CA SER A 344 0.00 -7.21 26.48
C SER A 344 1.00 -6.18 25.93
N ASP A 345 0.79 -4.89 26.23
CA ASP A 345 1.65 -3.80 25.77
C ASP A 345 3.08 -3.92 26.32
N LYS A 346 3.24 -4.29 27.60
CA LYS A 346 4.56 -4.52 28.19
C LYS A 346 5.28 -5.71 27.54
N LEU A 347 4.56 -6.76 27.17
CA LEU A 347 5.13 -7.93 26.50
C LEU A 347 5.53 -7.61 25.06
N ILE A 348 4.73 -6.82 24.35
CA ILE A 348 5.08 -6.35 23.00
C ILE A 348 6.32 -5.46 23.07
N LEU A 349 6.37 -4.50 24.00
CA LEU A 349 7.51 -3.59 24.16
C LEU A 349 8.77 -4.31 24.67
N SER A 350 8.65 -5.28 25.57
CA SER A 350 9.81 -6.06 26.02
C SER A 350 10.45 -6.81 24.86
N ASN A 351 9.64 -7.38 23.97
CA ASN A 351 10.12 -8.03 22.75
C ASN A 351 10.74 -7.05 21.74
N PHE A 352 10.18 -5.84 21.60
CA PHE A 352 10.76 -4.77 20.79
C PHE A 352 12.17 -4.40 21.27
N PHE A 353 12.34 -4.16 22.56
CA PHE A 353 13.65 -3.86 23.14
C PHE A 353 14.60 -5.05 23.03
N ALA A 354 14.13 -6.25 23.35
CA ALA A 354 14.94 -7.48 23.33
C ALA A 354 15.47 -7.81 21.94
N LEU A 355 14.69 -7.61 20.87
CA LEU A 355 15.15 -7.89 19.50
C LEU A 355 16.30 -6.95 19.11
N SER A 356 16.17 -5.64 19.35
CA SER A 356 17.25 -4.69 19.06
C SER A 356 18.54 -5.02 19.84
N GLU A 357 18.39 -5.41 21.10
CA GLU A 357 19.52 -5.80 21.95
C GLU A 357 20.17 -7.11 21.49
N ALA A 358 19.36 -8.11 21.11
CA ALA A 358 19.84 -9.40 20.62
C ALA A 358 20.58 -9.26 19.28
N LEU A 359 20.09 -8.43 18.36
CA LEU A 359 20.77 -8.12 17.09
C LEU A 359 22.13 -7.47 17.33
N MET A 360 22.23 -6.56 18.31
CA MET A 360 23.49 -5.90 18.66
C MET A 360 24.47 -6.85 19.38
N LYS A 361 24.04 -7.51 20.45
CA LYS A 361 24.93 -8.24 21.37
C LYS A 361 25.25 -9.67 20.94
N GLY A 362 24.35 -10.34 20.22
CA GLY A 362 24.44 -11.77 19.96
C GLY A 362 24.44 -12.60 21.26
N SER A 363 24.82 -13.88 21.17
CA SER A 363 24.88 -14.79 22.32
C SER A 363 26.22 -14.80 23.04
N GLY A 364 27.26 -14.16 22.48
CA GLY A 364 28.60 -14.13 23.06
C GLY A 364 28.67 -13.44 24.44
N HIS A 365 27.70 -12.59 24.77
CA HIS A 365 27.58 -11.95 26.09
C HIS A 365 26.58 -12.61 27.04
N CYS A 366 25.75 -13.54 26.55
CA CYS A 366 24.86 -14.35 27.39
C CYS A 366 25.62 -15.59 27.88
N LYS A 367 26.58 -15.41 28.79
CA LYS A 367 27.28 -16.51 29.50
C LYS A 367 26.34 -17.43 30.29
N THR A 368 25.04 -17.10 30.36
CA THR A 368 24.03 -17.68 31.25
C THR A 368 22.85 -18.33 30.54
N LEU A 369 22.84 -18.44 29.19
CA LEU A 369 21.77 -19.21 28.51
C LEU A 369 21.96 -20.73 28.67
N THR A 370 23.18 -21.19 28.90
CA THR A 370 23.45 -22.62 29.15
C THR A 370 23.18 -23.05 30.57
N SER A 371 23.12 -22.14 31.55
CA SER A 371 22.84 -22.49 32.96
C SER A 371 21.37 -22.31 33.34
N ALA A 372 20.67 -21.32 32.78
CA ALA A 372 19.29 -21.04 33.17
C ALA A 372 18.26 -22.06 32.63
N THR A 373 18.56 -22.77 31.53
CA THR A 373 17.68 -23.84 31.02
C THR A 373 17.99 -25.23 31.59
N LEU A 374 19.07 -25.37 32.36
CA LEU A 374 19.47 -26.65 32.99
C LEU A 374 18.96 -26.79 34.42
N ASP A 375 18.62 -25.68 35.10
CA ASP A 375 18.17 -25.74 36.50
C ASP A 375 16.68 -26.11 36.65
N ASP A 376 15.87 -26.03 35.59
CA ASP A 376 14.43 -26.36 35.62
C ASP A 376 14.10 -27.81 35.19
N SER A 377 15.08 -28.60 34.75
CA SER A 377 14.89 -30.02 34.41
C SER A 377 15.77 -30.92 35.26
N SER A 378 15.40 -31.08 36.53
CA SER A 378 15.86 -32.22 37.32
C SER A 378 15.15 -33.48 36.83
N ASN A 379 15.83 -34.30 36.03
CA ASN A 379 15.95 -35.75 36.18
C ASN A 379 16.46 -36.43 34.89
N VAL A 380 17.64 -37.07 35.01
CA VAL A 380 18.03 -38.37 34.40
C VAL A 380 18.10 -38.37 32.86
N ASP A 381 19.25 -38.50 32.17
CA ASP A 381 20.18 -39.64 32.19
C ASP A 381 21.41 -39.29 31.32
N ASP A 382 22.51 -40.00 31.55
CA ASP A 382 23.81 -39.88 30.89
C ASP A 382 23.77 -40.19 29.37
N GLN A 383 23.54 -39.17 28.53
CA GLN A 383 24.00 -39.12 27.13
C GLN A 383 24.36 -37.67 26.75
N VAL A 384 25.46 -37.17 27.32
CA VAL A 384 26.09 -35.90 26.91
C VAL A 384 27.01 -36.17 25.71
N ASP A 385 26.41 -36.56 24.58
CA ASP A 385 27.10 -36.61 23.29
C ASP A 385 26.27 -35.86 22.25
N ASN A 386 26.83 -34.75 21.75
CA ASN A 386 26.53 -34.14 20.45
C ASN A 386 25.21 -33.38 20.22
N VAL A 387 24.75 -32.56 21.18
CA VAL A 387 23.82 -31.43 20.89
C VAL A 387 24.43 -30.06 21.26
N HIS A 388 25.76 -29.97 21.30
CA HIS A 388 26.46 -28.69 21.17
C HIS A 388 26.48 -28.25 19.68
N VAL A 389 25.30 -28.10 19.09
CA VAL A 389 25.16 -27.56 17.72
C VAL A 389 25.12 -26.04 17.81
N ASN A 390 26.25 -25.39 17.57
CA ASN A 390 26.36 -24.16 16.77
C ASN A 390 25.15 -23.20 16.75
N LYS A 391 24.74 -22.64 17.90
CA LYS A 391 23.87 -21.45 17.95
C LYS A 391 24.61 -20.27 18.59
N ALA A 392 25.84 -20.02 18.13
CA ALA A 392 26.53 -18.78 18.43
C ALA A 392 25.92 -17.68 17.56
N TYR A 393 24.98 -16.93 18.12
CA TYR A 393 24.47 -15.72 17.49
C TYR A 393 25.58 -14.66 17.51
N ALA A 394 26.15 -14.34 16.35
CA ALA A 394 27.33 -13.48 16.26
C ALA A 394 27.10 -12.03 16.74
N GLY A 395 25.84 -11.56 16.78
CA GLY A 395 25.52 -10.17 17.08
C GLY A 395 26.04 -9.22 15.98
N ASN A 396 26.26 -7.95 16.35
CA ASN A 396 26.72 -6.89 15.45
C ASN A 396 25.83 -6.72 14.20
N LYS A 397 24.51 -6.81 14.40
CA LYS A 397 23.51 -6.66 13.34
C LYS A 397 22.77 -5.33 13.53
N PRO A 398 22.70 -4.48 12.48
CA PRO A 398 22.19 -3.13 12.63
C PRO A 398 20.66 -3.09 12.67
N SER A 399 20.13 -2.25 13.56
CA SER A 399 18.70 -1.96 13.64
C SER A 399 18.45 -0.49 14.00
N ASN A 400 17.45 0.13 13.37
CA ASN A 400 16.86 1.37 13.87
C ASN A 400 15.66 1.05 14.76
N SER A 401 15.51 1.78 15.86
CA SER A 401 14.34 1.66 16.75
C SER A 401 13.56 2.97 16.74
N ILE A 402 12.38 2.96 16.12
CA ILE A 402 11.48 4.10 16.01
C ILE A 402 10.35 3.91 17.01
N MET A 403 10.26 4.81 17.99
CA MET A 403 9.26 4.77 19.02
C MET A 403 8.34 5.99 18.92
N ILE A 404 7.05 5.73 18.72
CA ILE A 404 6.02 6.75 18.59
C ILE A 404 5.48 7.03 19.99
N THR A 405 5.51 8.29 20.41
CA THR A 405 5.15 8.71 21.78
C THR A 405 3.66 8.61 22.07
N SER A 406 2.85 8.34 21.06
CA SER A 406 1.39 8.20 21.12
C SER A 406 0.94 6.95 20.37
N ASP A 407 -0.33 6.58 20.54
CA ASP A 407 -0.94 5.49 19.80
C ASP A 407 -1.00 5.76 18.28
N ILE A 408 -1.14 4.70 17.49
CA ILE A 408 -1.33 4.81 16.04
C ILE A 408 -2.69 5.44 15.77
N ASN A 409 -2.68 6.63 15.18
CA ASN A 409 -3.83 7.44 14.79
C ASN A 409 -3.55 8.06 13.40
N PRO A 410 -4.52 8.73 12.76
CA PRO A 410 -4.31 9.30 11.42
C PRO A 410 -3.07 10.20 11.34
N PHE A 411 -2.86 11.07 12.33
CA PHE A 411 -1.71 11.95 12.41
C PHE A 411 -0.37 11.19 12.48
N THR A 412 -0.25 10.18 13.35
CA THR A 412 0.99 9.40 13.47
C THR A 412 1.25 8.51 12.26
N LEU A 413 0.21 8.00 11.61
CA LEU A 413 0.35 7.32 10.32
C LEU A 413 0.87 8.29 9.25
N GLY A 414 0.35 9.52 9.19
CA GLY A 414 0.81 10.54 8.26
C GLY A 414 2.29 10.89 8.44
N LEU A 415 2.74 11.02 9.70
CA LEU A 415 4.16 11.19 10.03
C LEU A 415 5.02 10.05 9.47
N LEU A 416 4.60 8.79 9.66
CA LEU A 416 5.33 7.62 9.19
C LEU A 416 5.37 7.54 7.66
N VAL A 417 4.23 7.74 6.99
CA VAL A 417 4.19 7.68 5.52
C VAL A 417 5.09 8.76 4.94
N SER A 418 4.99 10.02 5.38
CA SER A 418 5.85 11.09 4.89
C SER A 418 7.34 10.87 5.21
N LEU A 419 7.67 10.30 6.37
CA LEU A 419 9.04 9.95 6.76
C LEU A 419 9.68 8.99 5.74
N TYR A 420 8.97 7.91 5.40
CA TYR A 420 9.48 6.90 4.48
C TYR A 420 9.47 7.40 3.03
N GLU A 421 8.54 8.27 2.63
CA GLU A 421 8.60 8.93 1.32
C GLU A 421 9.85 9.79 1.17
N HIS A 422 10.17 10.64 2.17
CA HIS A 422 11.37 11.47 2.12
C HIS A 422 12.65 10.64 2.15
N ARG A 423 12.70 9.60 2.99
CA ARG A 423 13.80 8.63 3.01
C ARG A 423 14.03 8.03 1.62
N LYS A 424 12.98 7.54 0.97
CA LYS A 424 13.06 6.99 -0.38
C LYS A 424 13.52 8.03 -1.40
N ASN A 425 12.96 9.24 -1.38
CA ASN A 425 13.35 10.29 -2.31
C ASN A 425 14.85 10.61 -2.22
N ILE A 426 15.41 10.63 -1.01
CA ILE A 426 16.85 10.85 -0.79
C ILE A 426 17.65 9.66 -1.30
N ARG A 427 17.21 8.41 -1.04
CA ARG A 427 17.86 7.22 -1.60
C ARG A 427 17.89 7.27 -3.13
N ASP A 428 16.79 7.64 -3.77
CA ASP A 428 16.71 7.77 -5.23
C ASP A 428 17.68 8.85 -5.76
N ILE A 429 17.83 9.98 -5.05
CA ILE A 429 18.81 11.02 -5.39
C ILE A 429 20.25 10.52 -5.24
N LEU A 430 20.54 9.77 -4.16
CA LEU A 430 21.88 9.21 -3.92
C LEU A 430 22.23 8.10 -4.90
N ASN A 431 21.24 7.30 -5.31
CA ASN A 431 21.38 6.14 -6.19
C ASN A 431 21.16 6.48 -7.68
N ASN A 432 21.32 7.74 -8.09
CA ASN A 432 20.99 8.32 -9.42
C ASN A 432 21.40 7.51 -10.68
N ASP A 433 22.24 6.49 -10.56
CA ASP A 433 22.64 5.58 -11.65
C ASP A 433 21.75 4.31 -11.79
N LYS A 434 20.85 4.01 -10.84
CA LYS A 434 20.04 2.77 -10.80
C LYS A 434 18.53 2.98 -11.07
N ILE A 435 18.13 4.08 -11.69
CA ILE A 435 16.71 4.24 -12.08
C ILE A 435 16.46 3.28 -13.25
N ILE A 436 15.89 2.10 -12.97
CA ILE A 436 15.17 1.33 -13.98
C ILE A 436 14.07 2.27 -14.50
N HIS A 437 14.27 2.79 -15.70
CA HIS A 437 13.30 3.68 -16.31
C HIS A 437 12.00 2.92 -16.53
N CYS A 438 10.86 3.62 -16.45
CA CYS A 438 9.54 3.18 -16.97
C CYS A 438 9.57 2.63 -18.43
N LYS A 439 10.72 2.64 -19.11
CA LYS A 439 10.98 2.02 -20.40
C LYS A 439 10.85 0.49 -20.34
N ASP A 440 11.21 -0.17 -19.24
CA ASP A 440 11.18 -1.64 -19.17
C ASP A 440 9.75 -2.18 -19.06
N ILE A 441 8.89 -1.51 -18.26
CA ILE A 441 7.45 -1.82 -18.22
C ILE A 441 6.79 -1.52 -19.58
N LYS A 442 7.19 -0.44 -20.25
CA LYS A 442 6.72 -0.12 -21.62
C LYS A 442 7.13 -1.21 -22.62
N LEU A 443 8.30 -1.81 -22.47
CA LEU A 443 8.78 -2.90 -23.31
C LEU A 443 7.93 -4.16 -23.11
N VAL A 444 7.65 -4.55 -21.86
CA VAL A 444 6.76 -5.68 -21.56
C VAL A 444 5.36 -5.43 -22.10
N ASN A 445 4.78 -4.24 -21.86
CA ASN A 445 3.46 -3.87 -22.39
C ASN A 445 3.41 -3.85 -23.92
N TYR A 446 4.52 -3.52 -24.58
CA TYR A 446 4.63 -3.58 -26.04
C TYR A 446 4.56 -5.03 -26.54
N PHE A 447 5.32 -5.95 -25.95
CA PHE A 447 5.29 -7.37 -26.30
C PHE A 447 3.94 -8.01 -25.96
N ALA A 448 3.38 -7.73 -24.78
CA ALA A 448 2.09 -8.25 -24.36
C ALA A 448 0.96 -7.89 -25.34
N LYS A 449 0.93 -6.65 -25.85
CA LYS A 449 -0.05 -6.23 -26.87
C LYS A 449 0.08 -7.03 -28.17
N LYS A 450 1.31 -7.30 -28.62
CA LYS A 450 1.57 -8.09 -29.83
C LYS A 450 1.15 -9.55 -29.63
N ILE A 451 1.52 -10.14 -28.50
CA ILE A 451 1.14 -11.52 -28.17
C ILE A 451 -0.39 -11.63 -28.02
N LEU A 452 -1.06 -10.66 -27.40
CA LEU A 452 -2.52 -10.66 -27.27
C LEU A 452 -3.22 -10.70 -28.64
N THR A 453 -2.71 -9.97 -29.64
CA THR A 453 -3.27 -10.07 -31.00
C THR A 453 -3.06 -11.44 -31.62
N GLU A 454 -1.92 -12.07 -31.34
CA GLU A 454 -1.63 -13.41 -31.84
C GLU A 454 -2.47 -14.48 -31.12
N LEU A 455 -2.75 -14.34 -29.82
CA LEU A 455 -3.59 -15.28 -29.07
C LEU A 455 -5.04 -15.32 -29.57
N ASN A 456 -5.56 -14.21 -30.09
CA ASN A 456 -6.91 -14.13 -30.65
C ASN A 456 -7.05 -14.72 -32.07
N ASP A 457 -5.93 -15.06 -32.71
CA ASP A 457 -5.91 -15.69 -34.04
C ASP A 457 -5.71 -17.21 -33.91
N ASN A 458 -6.30 -17.99 -34.80
CA ASN A 458 -6.18 -19.45 -34.83
C ASN A 458 -4.89 -19.93 -35.54
N MET A 459 -4.07 -19.01 -36.05
CA MET A 459 -2.83 -19.33 -36.76
C MET A 459 -1.71 -19.77 -35.82
N LYS A 460 -0.92 -20.76 -36.23
CA LYS A 460 0.29 -21.17 -35.52
C LYS A 460 1.31 -20.02 -35.52
N VAL A 461 1.92 -19.74 -34.36
CA VAL A 461 2.89 -18.65 -34.19
C VAL A 461 4.32 -19.18 -34.28
N ASP A 462 5.16 -18.51 -35.07
CA ASP A 462 6.59 -18.79 -35.26
C ASP A 462 7.47 -17.52 -35.22
N SER A 463 6.90 -16.38 -34.81
CA SER A 463 7.51 -15.05 -34.95
C SER A 463 8.39 -14.62 -33.77
N HIS A 464 8.44 -15.40 -32.69
CA HIS A 464 9.24 -15.14 -31.48
C HIS A 464 10.34 -16.20 -31.30
N ASP A 465 10.98 -16.21 -30.13
CA ASP A 465 11.87 -17.30 -29.75
C ASP A 465 11.09 -18.62 -29.58
N ASN A 466 11.81 -19.75 -29.65
CA ASN A 466 11.19 -21.07 -29.60
C ASN A 466 10.32 -21.30 -28.36
N SER A 467 10.73 -20.82 -27.19
CA SER A 467 9.96 -21.03 -25.96
C SER A 467 8.63 -20.29 -26.04
N THR A 468 8.65 -19.02 -26.42
CA THR A 468 7.43 -18.21 -26.55
C THR A 468 6.50 -18.77 -27.62
N ASN A 469 7.02 -19.19 -28.78
CA ASN A 469 6.23 -19.81 -29.84
C ASN A 469 5.57 -21.12 -29.38
N GLU A 470 6.32 -22.01 -28.74
CA GLU A 470 5.78 -23.29 -28.27
C GLU A 470 4.70 -23.09 -27.19
N LEU A 471 4.91 -22.16 -26.25
CA LEU A 471 3.93 -21.84 -25.21
C LEU A 471 2.64 -21.23 -25.77
N ILE A 472 2.74 -20.28 -26.71
CA ILE A 472 1.56 -19.71 -27.37
C ILE A 472 0.79 -20.79 -28.13
N ASN A 473 1.48 -21.64 -28.89
CA ASN A 473 0.83 -22.71 -29.64
C ASN A 473 0.26 -23.79 -28.72
N PHE A 474 0.91 -24.08 -27.59
CA PHE A 474 0.37 -24.97 -26.58
C PHE A 474 -0.92 -24.42 -25.96
N TYR A 475 -0.93 -23.14 -25.58
CA TYR A 475 -2.14 -22.47 -25.09
C TYR A 475 -3.28 -22.61 -26.11
N LYS A 476 -3.05 -22.23 -27.38
CA LYS A 476 -4.06 -22.29 -28.45
C LYS A 476 -4.63 -23.70 -28.70
N ASN A 477 -3.82 -24.74 -28.45
CA ASN A 477 -4.28 -26.13 -28.61
C ASN A 477 -5.11 -26.64 -27.42
N ASN A 478 -5.10 -25.93 -26.29
CA ASN A 478 -5.73 -26.36 -25.03
C ASN A 478 -6.77 -25.35 -24.47
N SER A 479 -6.90 -24.17 -25.08
CA SER A 479 -7.97 -23.19 -24.88
C SER A 479 -9.11 -23.44 -25.87
#